data_AF-A0A934RDD5-F1
#
_entry.id   AF-A0A934RDD5-F1
#
_cell.length_a   1.000
_cell.length_b   1.000
_cell.length_c   1.000
_cell.angle_alpha   90.00
_cell.angle_beta   90.00
_cell.angle_gamma   90.00
#
_symmetry.space_group_name_H-M   'P 1'
#
loop_
_entity.id
_entity.type
_entity.pdbx_description
1 polymer ?
#
loop_
_entity_poly.entity_id
_entity_poly.type
_entity_poly.pdbx_seq_one_letter_code
_entity_poly.pdbx_strand_id
1 'polypeptide(L)' 'MIGRSYGGKSLGRASRTGSVRIQRRQSGGLKAVMQSEKGLQELFIRIDSGFEEAVEQAVEKMA' A
#
# COMPACT_ATOMS: atom_id res chain seq x y z
N MET A 1 -11.22 3.66 -20.38
CA MET A 1 -9.87 3.23 -19.93
C MET A 1 -10.06 2.40 -18.66
N ILE A 2 -9.85 1.07 -18.70
CA ILE A 2 -9.88 0.24 -17.50
C ILE A 2 -8.46 0.26 -16.90
N GLY A 3 -8.28 0.99 -15.79
CA GLY A 3 -7.01 1.02 -15.08
C GLY A 3 -6.67 -0.38 -14.55
N ARG A 4 -5.47 -0.90 -14.88
CA ARG A 4 -4.99 -2.17 -14.34
C ARG A 4 -4.83 -2.01 -12.81
N SER A 5 -5.68 -2.67 -12.01
CA SER A 5 -5.55 -2.70 -10.55
C SER A 5 -4.43 -3.67 -10.14
N TYR A 6 -3.18 -3.18 -10.12
CA TYR A 6 -2.02 -4.01 -9.77
C TYR A 6 -1.92 -4.32 -8.27
N GLY A 7 -2.43 -3.46 -7.39
CA GLY A 7 -2.11 -3.58 -5.96
C GLY A 7 -2.87 -4.68 -5.22
N GLY A 8 -4.14 -4.93 -5.53
CA GLY A 8 -4.94 -5.96 -4.84
C GLY A 8 -4.62 -7.39 -5.28
N LYS A 9 -4.37 -7.60 -6.58
CA LYS A 9 -4.08 -8.93 -7.15
C LYS A 9 -2.77 -9.55 -6.66
N SER A 10 -1.82 -8.71 -6.26
CA SER A 10 -0.46 -9.11 -5.89
C SER A 10 -0.19 -9.05 -4.38
N LEU A 11 -1.14 -8.54 -3.60
CA LEU A 11 -1.21 -8.79 -2.15
C LEU A 11 -1.67 -10.20 -1.83
N GLY A 12 -2.04 -11.01 -2.82
CA GLY A 12 -2.12 -12.47 -2.73
C GLY A 12 -3.18 -13.02 -1.76
N ARG A 13 -3.87 -14.08 -2.20
CA ARG A 13 -4.78 -14.86 -1.33
C ARG A 13 -4.15 -15.43 -0.06
N ALA A 14 -2.82 -15.33 0.10
CA ALA A 14 -2.02 -15.90 1.17
C ALA A 14 -1.33 -14.85 2.08
N SER A 15 -1.55 -13.56 1.86
CA SER A 15 -0.95 -12.53 2.72
C SER A 15 -1.69 -12.39 4.04
N ARG A 16 -0.96 -12.07 5.10
CA ARG A 16 -1.49 -12.03 6.47
C ARG A 16 -2.40 -10.82 6.63
N THR A 17 -3.42 -10.94 7.48
CA THR A 17 -4.16 -9.77 7.96
C THR A 17 -3.17 -8.77 8.56
N GLY A 18 -3.23 -7.51 8.14
CA GLY A 18 -2.28 -6.47 8.51
C GLY A 18 -1.24 -6.15 7.43
N SER A 19 -1.05 -7.00 6.42
CA SER A 19 -0.07 -6.75 5.37
C SER A 19 -0.43 -5.53 4.53
N VAL A 20 0.50 -4.59 4.40
CA VAL A 20 0.35 -3.34 3.64
C VAL A 20 1.28 -3.38 2.44
N ARG A 21 0.81 -2.88 1.30
CA ARG A 21 1.60 -2.73 0.09
C ARG A 21 1.40 -1.35 -0.52
N ILE A 22 2.51 -0.66 -0.78
CA ILE A 22 2.50 0.61 -1.50
C ILE A 22 2.21 0.36 -2.98
N GLN A 23 1.30 1.14 -3.56
CA GLN A 23 0.97 1.07 -4.99
C GLN A 23 1.69 2.15 -5.79
N ARG A 24 1.75 3.37 -5.26
CA ARG A 24 2.42 4.52 -5.89
C ARG A 24 2.57 5.68 -4.91
N ARG A 25 3.56 6.53 -5.17
CA ARG A 25 3.68 7.86 -4.56
C ARG A 25 2.65 8.83 -5.17
N GLN A 26 2.07 9.70 -4.36
CA GLN A 26 1.15 10.77 -4.76
C GLN A 26 1.50 12.05 -4.00
N SER A 27 1.07 13.21 -4.50
CA SER A 27 1.30 14.47 -3.77
C SER A 27 0.69 14.39 -2.37
N GLY A 28 1.52 14.63 -1.35
CA GLY A 28 1.11 14.58 0.06
C GLY A 28 1.02 13.19 0.69
N GLY A 29 1.50 12.12 0.01
CA GLY A 29 1.51 10.79 0.61
C GLY A 29 1.73 9.59 -0.32
N LEU A 30 1.34 8.42 0.18
CA LEU A 30 1.41 7.15 -0.55
C LEU A 30 0.01 6.57 -0.71
N LYS A 31 -0.31 6.14 -1.93
CA LYS A 31 -1.46 5.27 -2.16
C LYS A 31 -1.03 3.82 -1.92
N ALA A 32 -1.74 3.14 -1.03
CA ALA A 32 -1.43 1.78 -0.60
C ALA A 32 -2.70 0.92 -0.54
N VAL A 33 -2.50 -0.37 -0.32
CA VAL A 33 -3.56 -1.35 -0.04
C VAL A 33 -3.16 -2.21 1.14
N MET A 34 -4.14 -2.64 1.92
CA MET A 34 -3.96 -3.48 3.10
C MET A 34 -4.84 -4.73 2.99
N GLN A 35 -4.30 -5.88 3.37
CA GLN A 35 -5.10 -7.07 3.64
C GLN A 35 -5.71 -6.95 5.04
N SER A 36 -7.01 -6.72 5.11
CA SER A 36 -7.79 -6.81 6.36
C SER A 36 -8.41 -8.20 6.51
N GLU A 37 -8.98 -8.48 7.69
CA GLU A 37 -9.76 -9.69 7.92
C GLU A 37 -10.95 -9.81 6.94
N LYS A 38 -11.52 -8.67 6.53
CA LYS A 38 -12.68 -8.60 5.62
C LYS A 38 -12.29 -8.55 4.14
N GLY A 39 -10.99 -8.59 3.83
CA GLY A 39 -10.47 -8.49 2.46
C GLY A 39 -9.57 -7.27 2.24
N LEU A 40 -9.38 -6.90 0.98
CA LEU A 40 -8.48 -5.81 0.59
C LEU A 40 -9.12 -4.45 0.83
N GLN A 41 -8.39 -3.57 1.50
CA GLN A 41 -8.78 -2.18 1.74
C GLN A 41 -7.77 -1.23 1.09
N GLU A 42 -8.25 -0.17 0.45
CA GLU A 42 -7.39 0.92 -0.03
C GLU A 42 -7.05 1.88 1.10
N LEU A 43 -5.79 2.32 1.14
CA LEU A 43 -5.27 3.27 2.11
C LEU A 43 -4.62 4.46 1.39
N PHE A 44 -4.74 5.64 2.00
CA PHE A 44 -3.92 6.79 1.67
C PHE A 44 -3.12 7.19 2.92
N ILE A 45 -1.81 7.04 2.86
CA ILE A 45 -0.90 7.33 3.97
C ILE A 45 -0.41 8.76 3.75
N ARG A 46 -0.81 9.69 4.61
CA ARG A 46 -0.28 11.06 4.59
C ARG A 46 1.14 11.06 5.13
N ILE A 47 2.04 11.74 4.44
CA ILE A 47 3.45 11.82 4.80
C ILE A 47 3.90 13.26 4.64
N ASP A 48 4.69 13.72 5.59
CA ASP A 48 5.37 15.01 5.47
C ASP A 48 6.38 14.97 4.32
N SER A 49 6.54 16.11 3.65
CA SER A 49 7.40 16.19 2.47
C SER A 49 8.85 15.84 2.81
N GLY A 50 9.45 14.97 2.01
CA GLY A 50 10.83 14.51 2.18
C GLY A 50 10.97 13.17 2.92
N PHE A 51 9.87 12.61 3.46
CA PHE A 51 9.87 11.33 4.17
C PHE A 51 9.27 10.17 3.37
N GLU A 52 8.80 10.42 2.14
CA GLU A 52 8.07 9.44 1.34
C GLU A 52 8.87 8.16 1.10
N GLU A 53 10.17 8.29 0.82
CA GLU A 53 11.06 7.16 0.58
C GLU A 53 11.34 6.36 1.86
N ALA A 54 11.57 7.04 2.99
CA ALA A 54 11.82 6.38 4.26
C ALA A 54 10.61 5.53 4.70
N VAL A 55 9.40 6.07 4.51
CA VAL A 55 8.16 5.35 4.82
C VAL A 55 7.93 4.18 3.85
N GLU A 56 8.20 4.36 2.55
CA GLU A 56 8.09 3.28 1.57
C GLU A 56 9.00 2.09 1.94
N GLN A 57 10.27 2.37 2.26
CA GLN A 57 11.21 1.34 2.73
C GLN A 57 10.79 0.70 4.06
N ALA A 58 10.22 1.48 4.98
CA ALA A 58 9.73 0.95 6.25
C ALA A 58 8.57 -0.02 6.03
N VAL A 59 7.62 0.32 5.15
CA VAL A 59 6.48 -0.55 4.82
C VAL A 59 6.95 -1.83 4.11
N GLU A 60 7.91 -1.74 3.20
CA GLU A 60 8.48 -2.93 2.55
C GLU A 60 9.15 -3.90 3.54
N LYS A 61 9.78 -3.39 4.61
CA LYS A 61 10.40 -4.22 5.66
C LYS A 61 9.39 -4.87 6.60
N MET A 62 8.14 -4.42 6.62
CA MET A 62 7.06 -4.97 7.45
C MET A 62 6.27 -6.09 6.75
N ALA A 63 6.41 -6.23 5.43
CA ALA A 63 5.73 -7.22 4.61
C ALA A 63 6.40 -8.60 4.68
#